data_AF-A0A1C4YMU4-F1
#
_entry.id   AF-A0A1C4YMU4-F1
#
_cell.length_a   1.000
_cell.length_b   1.000
_cell.length_c   1.000
_cell.angle_alpha   90.00
_cell.angle_beta   90.00
_cell.angle_gamma   90.00
#
_symmetry.space_group_name_H-M   'P 1'
#
loop_
_entity.id
_entity.type
_entity.pdbx_description
1 polymer ?
#
loop_
_entity_poly.entity_id
_entity_poly.type
_entity_poly.pdbx_seq_one_letter_code
_entity_poly.pdbx_strand_id
1 'polypeptide(L)'
;MTGSAFFTRPRWLTDRHIAHPYLTLADGSRVDALRHLDQGSPYPHLLGRNPGRAFIDALGDGGFATAPDLVRFVRALGDGTLLDRPWADVLTAAKVPLGPTSFGTYGPSAEILGGQWAIQRAGGDPGVGANWSSYPDTGWVGVILANHDDAPLPEMIAREMRAVTGVAPGDGSGG
;
A
#
# COMPACT_ATOMS: atom_id res chain seq x y z
N MET A 1 -8.39 11.75 -10.68
CA MET A 1 -7.92 10.34 -10.67
C MET A 1 -8.81 9.57 -11.63
N THR A 2 -8.26 8.93 -12.66
CA THR A 2 -9.02 8.25 -13.73
C THR A 2 -8.68 6.77 -13.89
N GLY A 3 -7.55 6.33 -13.31
CA GLY A 3 -7.14 4.92 -13.30
C GLY A 3 -7.51 4.18 -12.01
N SER A 4 -8.32 4.80 -11.15
CA SER A 4 -8.73 4.23 -9.87
C SER A 4 -10.23 3.95 -9.85
N ALA A 5 -10.63 2.77 -9.39
CA ALA A 5 -12.02 2.36 -9.29
C ALA A 5 -12.18 1.13 -8.40
N PHE A 6 -13.44 0.76 -8.12
CA PHE A 6 -13.80 -0.58 -7.67
C PHE A 6 -14.26 -1.38 -8.89
N PHE A 7 -13.60 -2.50 -9.16
CA PHE A 7 -13.94 -3.35 -10.29
C PHE A 7 -14.68 -4.59 -9.84
N THR A 8 -15.66 -5.00 -10.65
CA THR A 8 -16.29 -6.30 -10.46
C THR A 8 -15.35 -7.41 -10.91
N ARG A 9 -15.44 -8.60 -10.31
CA ARG A 9 -14.64 -9.76 -10.70
C ARG A 9 -14.68 -10.06 -12.20
N PRO A 10 -15.85 -10.04 -12.90
CA PRO A 10 -15.85 -10.25 -14.35
C PRO A 10 -15.04 -9.20 -15.12
N ARG A 11 -15.05 -7.92 -14.68
CA ARG A 11 -14.20 -6.87 -15.28
C ARG A 11 -12.73 -7.12 -14.97
N TRP A 12 -12.39 -7.44 -13.72
CA TRP A 12 -11.01 -7.75 -13.32
C TRP A 12 -10.43 -8.92 -14.14
N LEU A 13 -11.22 -9.97 -14.37
CA LEU A 13 -10.81 -11.16 -15.12
C LEU A 13 -10.58 -10.89 -16.62
N THR A 14 -11.24 -9.89 -17.21
CA THR A 14 -11.28 -9.69 -18.66
C THR A 14 -10.57 -8.42 -19.14
N ASP A 15 -10.45 -7.41 -18.28
CA ASP A 15 -9.76 -6.17 -18.60
C ASP A 15 -8.25 -6.34 -18.44
N ARG A 16 -7.56 -6.38 -19.58
CA ARG A 16 -6.09 -6.51 -19.67
C ARG A 16 -5.32 -5.36 -19.02
N HIS A 17 -5.96 -4.24 -18.71
CA HIS A 17 -5.33 -3.10 -18.05
C HIS A 17 -5.30 -3.25 -16.51
N ILE A 18 -6.00 -4.24 -15.97
CA ILE A 18 -6.02 -4.54 -14.53
C ILE A 18 -5.09 -5.72 -14.27
N ALA A 19 -4.10 -5.54 -13.40
CA ALA A 19 -3.18 -6.62 -13.04
C ALA A 19 -3.93 -7.73 -12.29
N HIS A 20 -3.74 -8.98 -12.72
CA HIS A 20 -4.25 -10.13 -11.98
C HIS A 20 -3.38 -10.37 -10.72
N PRO A 21 -4.00 -10.79 -9.62
CA PRO A 21 -3.31 -11.17 -8.40
C PRO A 21 -2.79 -12.60 -8.53
N TYR A 22 -1.52 -12.81 -8.23
CA TYR A 22 -0.90 -14.14 -8.30
C TYR A 22 -0.49 -14.64 -6.92
N LEU A 23 -1.29 -15.53 -6.34
CA LEU A 23 -1.07 -16.06 -4.99
C LEU A 23 -0.12 -17.26 -5.01
N THR A 24 0.67 -17.41 -3.96
CA THR A 24 1.57 -18.55 -3.72
C THR A 24 0.85 -19.58 -2.86
N LEU A 25 0.83 -20.85 -3.29
CA LEU A 25 0.22 -21.97 -2.58
C LEU A 25 1.19 -22.58 -1.56
N ALA A 26 0.69 -23.50 -0.73
CA ALA A 26 1.47 -24.18 0.29
C ALA A 26 2.66 -24.98 -0.26
N ASP A 27 2.57 -25.43 -1.52
CA ASP A 27 3.65 -26.14 -2.23
C ASP A 27 4.65 -25.18 -2.92
N GLY A 28 4.47 -23.87 -2.78
CA GLY A 28 5.29 -22.84 -3.40
C GLY A 28 4.92 -22.53 -4.86
N SER A 29 3.94 -23.22 -5.45
CA SER A 29 3.46 -22.90 -6.79
C SER A 29 2.66 -21.60 -6.79
N ARG A 30 2.63 -20.91 -7.94
CA ARG A 30 1.90 -19.65 -8.11
C ARG A 30 0.69 -19.85 -9.01
N VAL A 31 -0.46 -19.32 -8.58
CA VAL A 31 -1.71 -19.39 -9.35
C VAL A 31 -2.36 -18.01 -9.50
N ASP A 32 -3.01 -17.80 -10.64
CA ASP A 32 -3.87 -16.65 -10.88
C ASP A 32 -5.14 -16.77 -10.03
N ALA A 33 -5.32 -15.88 -9.05
CA ALA A 33 -6.42 -15.96 -8.09
C ALA A 33 -7.80 -15.89 -8.76
N LEU A 34 -7.94 -15.17 -9.88
CA LEU A 34 -9.23 -15.00 -10.57
C LEU A 34 -9.67 -16.25 -11.31
N ARG A 35 -8.71 -17.12 -11.64
CA ARG A 35 -8.92 -18.38 -12.37
C ARG A 35 -8.92 -19.61 -11.46
N HIS A 36 -8.41 -19.50 -10.24
CA HIS A 36 -8.29 -20.60 -9.26
C HIS A 36 -9.04 -20.26 -7.97
N LEU A 37 -10.36 -20.11 -8.07
CA LEU A 37 -11.20 -19.65 -6.95
C LEU A 37 -11.27 -20.64 -5.78
N ASP A 38 -11.09 -21.92 -6.06
CA ASP A 38 -11.01 -23.00 -5.07
C ASP A 38 -9.73 -22.92 -4.23
N GLN A 39 -8.69 -22.26 -4.73
CA GLN A 39 -7.42 -22.05 -4.05
C GLN A 39 -7.44 -20.79 -3.18
N GLY A 40 -6.53 -20.72 -2.21
CA GLY A 40 -6.38 -19.55 -1.33
C GLY A 40 -5.04 -19.55 -0.60
N SER A 41 -4.75 -18.45 0.08
CA SER A 41 -3.46 -18.24 0.73
C SER A 41 -3.17 -19.29 1.82
N PRO A 42 -1.93 -19.79 1.92
CA PRO A 42 -1.49 -20.69 2.98
C PRO A 42 -1.03 -19.95 4.24
N TYR A 43 -0.90 -18.62 4.20
CA TYR A 43 -0.35 -17.84 5.31
C TYR A 43 -1.35 -17.78 6.48
N PRO A 44 -0.93 -18.01 7.74
CA PRO A 44 -1.86 -18.11 8.88
C PRO A 44 -2.80 -16.91 9.06
N HIS A 45 -2.34 -15.70 8.76
CA HIS A 45 -3.11 -14.46 8.89
C HIS A 45 -4.05 -14.17 7.70
N LEU A 46 -3.91 -14.93 6.61
CA LEU A 46 -4.71 -14.83 5.38
C LEU A 46 -5.20 -16.22 4.95
N LEU A 47 -5.35 -17.15 5.89
CA LEU A 47 -5.55 -18.56 5.57
C LEU A 47 -6.84 -18.75 4.77
N GLY A 48 -6.72 -19.37 3.59
CA GLY A 48 -7.83 -19.63 2.68
C GLY A 48 -8.37 -18.38 1.98
N ARG A 49 -7.79 -17.19 2.18
CA ARG A 49 -8.23 -15.96 1.51
C ARG A 49 -7.87 -15.98 0.02
N ASN A 50 -8.76 -15.46 -0.82
CA ASN A 50 -8.55 -15.28 -2.25
C ASN A 50 -9.37 -14.05 -2.71
N PRO A 51 -8.73 -12.97 -3.21
CA PRO A 51 -9.42 -11.74 -3.59
C PRO A 51 -10.40 -11.92 -4.76
N GLY A 52 -10.19 -12.96 -5.58
CA GLY A 52 -11.01 -13.25 -6.75
C GLY A 52 -12.38 -13.85 -6.46
N ARG A 53 -12.70 -14.20 -5.21
CA ARG A 53 -13.97 -14.88 -4.88
C ARG A 53 -15.17 -13.95 -4.79
N ALA A 54 -14.97 -12.72 -4.34
CA ALA A 54 -16.06 -11.77 -4.18
C ALA A 54 -16.44 -11.11 -5.51
N PHE A 55 -17.68 -10.62 -5.63
CA PHE A 55 -18.12 -9.90 -6.83
C PHE A 55 -17.40 -8.56 -6.99
N ILE A 56 -17.19 -7.85 -5.89
CA ILE A 56 -16.22 -6.76 -5.70
C ILE A 56 -15.47 -7.18 -4.44
N ASP A 57 -14.15 -7.05 -4.44
CA ASP A 57 -13.33 -7.48 -3.31
C ASP A 57 -13.65 -6.70 -2.01
N ALA A 58 -13.21 -7.23 -0.87
CA ALA A 58 -13.62 -6.82 0.46
C ALA A 58 -13.37 -5.34 0.75
N LEU A 59 -14.21 -4.78 1.63
CA LEU A 59 -14.02 -3.43 2.17
C LEU A 59 -12.63 -3.33 2.84
N GLY A 60 -11.81 -2.40 2.38
CA GLY A 60 -10.43 -2.23 2.82
C GLY A 60 -9.38 -2.68 1.81
N ASP A 61 -9.72 -3.64 0.93
CA ASP A 61 -8.76 -4.27 0.01
C ASP A 61 -9.18 -4.21 -1.47
N GLY A 62 -10.46 -3.98 -1.79
CA GLY A 62 -10.96 -3.99 -3.17
C GLY A 62 -10.77 -2.72 -4.00
N GLY A 63 -10.01 -1.73 -3.51
CA GLY A 63 -9.74 -0.49 -4.21
C GLY A 63 -8.59 -0.64 -5.20
N PHE A 64 -8.81 -0.36 -6.48
CA PHE A 64 -7.75 -0.36 -7.49
C PHE A 64 -7.25 1.05 -7.73
N ALA A 65 -5.94 1.19 -7.92
CA ALA A 65 -5.32 2.45 -8.32
C ALA A 65 -4.08 2.21 -9.17
N THR A 66 -3.75 3.20 -10.00
CA THR A 66 -2.46 3.25 -10.70
C THR A 66 -1.45 4.05 -9.90
N ALA A 67 -0.16 3.85 -10.17
CA ALA A 67 0.88 4.65 -9.52
C ALA A 67 0.73 6.17 -9.77
N PRO A 68 0.46 6.66 -11.00
CA PRO A 68 0.17 8.08 -11.23
C PRO A 68 -1.05 8.60 -10.47
N ASP A 69 -2.09 7.78 -10.27
CA ASP A 69 -3.26 8.17 -9.48
C ASP A 69 -2.92 8.32 -8.00
N LEU A 70 -2.13 7.40 -7.44
CA LEU A 70 -1.66 7.49 -6.05
C LEU A 70 -0.71 8.69 -5.84
N VAL A 71 0.16 9.02 -6.80
CA VAL A 71 0.97 10.24 -6.73
C VAL A 71 0.10 11.50 -6.68
N ARG A 72 -0.95 11.57 -7.52
CA ARG A 72 -1.91 12.69 -7.48
C ARG A 72 -2.67 12.73 -6.16
N PHE A 73 -3.09 11.59 -5.64
CA PHE A 73 -3.77 11.49 -4.34
C PHE A 73 -2.90 12.05 -3.21
N VAL A 74 -1.64 11.61 -3.11
CA VAL A 74 -0.72 12.06 -2.05
C VAL A 74 -0.46 13.57 -2.15
N ARG A 75 -0.25 14.08 -3.37
CA ARG A 75 -0.07 15.54 -3.58
C ARG A 75 -1.32 16.33 -3.19
N ALA A 76 -2.49 15.87 -3.64
CA ALA A 76 -3.76 16.51 -3.32
C ALA A 76 -4.08 16.50 -1.82
N LEU A 77 -3.61 15.49 -1.09
CA LEU A 77 -3.70 15.45 0.37
C LEU A 77 -2.81 16.51 1.02
N GLY A 78 -1.59 16.73 0.51
CA GLY A 78 -0.64 17.70 1.07
C GLY A 78 -0.90 19.16 0.68
N ASP A 79 -1.50 19.42 -0.48
CA ASP A 79 -1.74 20.78 -0.99
C ASP A 79 -3.13 21.34 -0.65
N GLY A 80 -4.01 20.53 -0.06
CA GLY A 80 -5.36 20.93 0.34
C GLY A 80 -6.44 20.70 -0.72
N THR A 81 -6.10 20.12 -1.87
CA THR A 81 -7.06 19.84 -2.95
C THR A 81 -8.04 18.72 -2.57
N LEU A 82 -7.58 17.71 -1.83
CA LEU A 82 -8.40 16.56 -1.44
C LEU A 82 -9.20 16.82 -0.15
N LEU A 83 -8.54 17.42 0.84
CA LEU A 83 -9.11 17.79 2.13
C LEU A 83 -8.58 19.18 2.49
N ASP A 84 -9.43 20.03 3.05
CA ASP A 84 -8.95 21.31 3.58
C ASP A 84 -7.80 21.06 4.56
N ARG A 85 -6.81 21.95 4.54
CA ARG A 85 -5.53 21.74 5.22
C ARG A 85 -5.65 21.33 6.69
N PRO A 86 -6.53 21.93 7.52
CA PRO A 86 -6.70 21.48 8.91
C PRO A 86 -7.15 20.02 9.04
N TRP A 87 -7.95 19.51 8.10
CA TRP A 87 -8.41 18.12 8.11
C TRP A 87 -7.37 17.16 7.56
N ALA A 88 -6.59 17.60 6.57
CA ALA A 88 -5.40 16.85 6.13
C ALA A 88 -4.43 16.68 7.31
N ASP A 89 -4.15 17.75 8.06
CA ASP A 89 -3.31 17.70 9.26
C ASP A 89 -3.88 16.75 10.32
N VAL A 90 -5.20 16.77 10.56
CA VAL A 90 -5.84 15.82 11.49
C VAL A 90 -5.66 14.37 11.03
N LEU A 91 -5.78 14.10 9.73
CA LEU A 91 -5.63 12.76 9.15
C LEU A 91 -4.22 12.23 9.31
N THR A 92 -3.20 13.05 9.04
CA THR A 92 -1.79 12.64 9.01
C THR A 92 -1.02 12.88 10.31
N ALA A 93 -1.57 13.63 11.27
CA ALA A 93 -0.91 13.91 12.54
C ALA A 93 -0.61 12.61 13.32
N ALA A 94 0.58 12.57 13.93
CA ALA A 94 0.97 11.54 14.88
C ALA A 94 0.02 11.55 16.10
N LYS A 95 -0.52 10.38 16.46
CA LYS A 95 -1.47 10.25 17.60
C LYS A 95 -1.04 9.21 18.60
N VAL A 96 -0.70 8.01 18.12
CA VAL A 96 -0.39 6.86 18.97
C VAL A 96 1.07 6.49 18.74
N PRO A 97 1.95 6.53 19.76
CA PRO A 97 3.31 6.05 19.60
C PRO A 97 3.31 4.54 19.32
N LEU A 98 3.98 4.12 18.24
CA LEU A 98 4.19 2.72 17.85
C LEU A 98 5.66 2.30 18.04
N GLY A 99 6.56 3.27 18.21
CA GLY A 99 7.98 3.09 18.48
C GLY A 99 8.65 4.42 18.80
N PRO A 100 9.99 4.45 18.95
CA PRO A 100 10.72 5.69 19.29
C PRO A 100 10.51 6.83 18.30
N THR A 101 10.35 6.50 17.01
CA THR A 101 10.18 7.46 15.92
C THR A 101 8.91 7.22 15.10
N SER A 102 8.07 6.25 15.47
CA SER A 102 6.93 5.78 14.68
C SER A 102 5.60 6.02 15.38
N PHE A 103 4.59 6.41 14.61
CA PHE A 103 3.28 6.83 15.11
C PHE A 103 2.13 6.33 14.24
N GLY A 104 1.03 5.94 14.89
CA GLY A 104 -0.25 5.70 14.26
C GLY A 104 -0.99 7.01 13.98
N THR A 105 -1.68 7.05 12.84
CA THR A 105 -2.53 8.17 12.38
C THR A 105 -3.92 7.65 12.00
N TYR A 106 -4.78 8.46 11.36
CA TYR A 106 -6.05 7.97 10.82
C TYR A 106 -5.87 7.27 9.46
N GLY A 107 -5.29 6.07 9.48
CA GLY A 107 -5.12 5.20 8.31
C GLY A 107 -3.66 4.87 8.00
N PRO A 108 -2.84 5.84 7.56
CA PRO A 108 -1.41 5.63 7.37
C PRO A 108 -0.64 5.55 8.70
N SER A 109 0.64 5.21 8.63
CA SER A 109 1.62 5.43 9.67
C SER A 109 2.45 6.68 9.36
N ALA A 110 2.91 7.36 10.40
CA ALA A 110 3.89 8.44 10.30
C ALA A 110 5.18 8.04 11.03
N GLU A 111 6.32 8.44 10.50
CA GLU A 111 7.63 8.18 11.09
C GLU A 111 8.54 9.40 10.94
N ILE A 112 9.45 9.58 11.89
CA ILE A 112 10.56 10.53 11.77
C ILE A 112 11.81 9.75 11.35
N LEU A 113 12.28 9.98 10.12
CA LEU A 113 13.43 9.30 9.53
C LEU A 113 14.48 10.32 9.12
N GLY A 114 15.70 10.26 9.65
CA GLY A 114 16.76 11.21 9.30
C GLY A 114 16.40 12.68 9.56
N GLY A 115 15.59 12.93 10.60
CA GLY A 115 15.16 14.29 10.98
C GLY A 115 14.02 14.88 10.14
N GLN A 116 13.40 14.11 9.25
CA GLN A 116 12.24 14.53 8.45
C GLN A 116 11.04 13.61 8.67
N TRP A 117 9.84 14.10 8.38
CA TRP A 117 8.62 13.30 8.42
C TRP A 117 8.49 12.41 7.17
N ALA A 118 8.07 11.17 7.39
CA ALA A 118 7.62 10.25 6.36
C ALA A 118 6.23 9.73 6.73
N ILE A 119 5.28 9.77 5.79
CA ILE A 119 3.94 9.22 5.95
C ILE A 119 3.78 8.08 4.96
N GLN A 120 3.31 6.93 5.40
CA GLN A 120 3.28 5.73 4.57
C GLN A 120 2.00 4.93 4.79
N ARG A 121 1.46 4.34 3.73
CA ARG A 121 0.48 3.25 3.83
C ARG A 121 0.85 2.10 2.90
N ALA A 122 1.25 1.00 3.52
CA ALA A 122 1.31 -0.30 2.88
C ALA A 122 -0.03 -1.04 3.02
N GLY A 123 -0.32 -1.92 2.07
CA GLY A 123 -1.46 -2.82 2.08
C GLY A 123 -1.20 -4.02 1.17
N GLY A 124 -1.94 -5.10 1.38
CA GLY A 124 -1.80 -6.30 0.60
C GLY A 124 -2.94 -7.28 0.81
N ASP A 125 -3.11 -8.14 -0.18
CA ASP A 125 -4.00 -9.31 -0.15
C ASP A 125 -3.28 -10.47 -0.86
N PRO A 126 -3.70 -11.75 -0.79
CA PRO A 126 -3.01 -12.82 -1.51
C PRO A 126 -2.84 -12.49 -2.99
N GLY A 127 -1.57 -12.41 -3.42
CA GLY A 127 -1.16 -12.04 -4.75
C GLY A 127 -1.18 -10.54 -5.05
N VAL A 128 -1.27 -9.66 -4.05
CA VAL A 128 -1.32 -8.20 -4.21
C VAL A 128 -0.48 -7.52 -3.13
N GLY A 129 0.33 -6.55 -3.54
CA GLY A 129 1.04 -5.66 -2.63
C GLY A 129 0.99 -4.22 -3.13
N ALA A 130 0.80 -3.27 -2.23
CA ALA A 130 0.81 -1.85 -2.56
C ALA A 130 1.43 -1.03 -1.43
N ASN A 131 2.14 0.03 -1.79
CA ASN A 131 2.62 1.05 -0.88
C ASN A 131 2.55 2.42 -1.54
N TRP A 132 2.21 3.44 -0.76
CA TRP A 132 2.58 4.81 -1.07
C TRP A 132 3.26 5.46 0.13
N SER A 133 4.20 6.34 -0.15
CA SER A 133 4.95 7.13 0.83
C SER A 133 4.93 8.60 0.45
N SER A 134 4.90 9.47 1.45
CA SER A 134 5.01 10.93 1.32
C SER A 134 6.14 11.42 2.19
N TYR A 135 7.00 12.28 1.63
CA TYR A 135 8.10 12.95 2.33
C TYR A 135 7.87 14.47 2.23
N PRO A 136 7.06 15.07 3.12
CA PRO A 136 6.62 16.46 2.97
C PRO A 136 7.77 17.46 2.90
N ASP A 137 8.85 17.20 3.63
CA ASP A 137 10.01 18.11 3.75
C ASP A 137 10.81 18.21 2.43
N THR A 138 10.74 17.18 1.58
CA THR A 138 11.45 17.13 0.30
C THR A 138 10.50 17.14 -0.91
N GLY A 139 9.20 16.96 -0.69
CA GLY A 139 8.17 16.87 -1.74
C GLY A 139 8.20 15.55 -2.53
N TRP A 140 9.00 14.57 -2.11
CA TRP A 140 9.03 13.25 -2.75
C TRP A 140 7.77 12.45 -2.43
N VAL A 141 7.30 11.69 -3.42
CA VAL A 141 6.21 10.71 -3.28
C VAL A 141 6.69 9.40 -3.87
N GLY A 142 6.64 8.34 -3.06
CA GLY A 142 6.94 6.97 -3.46
C GLY A 142 5.66 6.17 -3.70
N VAL A 143 5.67 5.30 -4.71
CA VAL A 143 4.58 4.35 -4.94
C VAL A 143 5.16 3.03 -5.44
N ILE A 144 4.75 1.94 -4.80
CA ILE A 144 5.11 0.57 -5.17
C ILE A 144 3.83 -0.23 -5.36
N LEU A 145 3.71 -0.93 -6.48
CA LEU A 145 2.61 -1.83 -6.78
C LEU A 145 3.19 -3.19 -7.19
N ALA A 146 2.64 -4.26 -6.63
CA ALA A 146 3.02 -5.65 -6.88
C ALA A 146 1.76 -6.51 -7.03
N ASN A 147 1.85 -7.54 -7.86
CA ASN A 147 0.75 -8.45 -8.15
C ASN A 147 1.11 -9.91 -7.91
N HIS A 148 2.03 -10.17 -6.98
CA HIS A 148 2.38 -11.52 -6.55
C HIS A 148 2.96 -11.52 -5.13
N ASP A 149 2.79 -12.63 -4.40
CA ASP A 149 3.14 -12.74 -2.97
C ASP A 149 4.66 -12.68 -2.68
N ASP A 150 5.49 -13.15 -3.60
CA ASP A 150 6.95 -13.15 -3.46
C ASP A 150 7.61 -11.82 -3.84
N ALA A 151 6.81 -10.77 -4.10
CA ALA A 151 7.34 -9.43 -4.21
C ALA A 151 7.90 -9.00 -2.84
N PRO A 152 9.19 -8.63 -2.73
CA PRO A 152 9.79 -8.26 -1.46
C PRO A 152 9.39 -6.82 -1.08
N LEU A 153 8.09 -6.61 -0.84
CA LEU A 153 7.49 -5.29 -0.63
C LEU A 153 8.15 -4.54 0.54
N PRO A 154 8.38 -5.15 1.73
CA PRO A 154 9.10 -4.47 2.82
C PRO A 154 10.51 -4.01 2.42
N GLU A 155 11.26 -4.82 1.68
CA GLU A 155 12.60 -4.48 1.22
C GLU A 155 12.58 -3.37 0.15
N MET A 156 11.58 -3.37 -0.73
CA MET A 156 11.38 -2.30 -1.70
C MET A 156 11.06 -0.98 -1.01
N ILE A 157 10.18 -0.99 0.00
CA ILE A 157 9.87 0.18 0.83
C ILE A 157 11.13 0.67 1.56
N ALA A 158 11.89 -0.24 2.17
CA ALA A 158 13.14 0.10 2.85
C ALA A 158 14.18 0.75 1.92
N ARG A 159 14.28 0.26 0.67
CA ARG A 159 15.17 0.82 -0.35
C ARG A 159 14.70 2.18 -0.84
N GLU A 160 13.39 2.36 -1.05
CA GLU A 160 12.78 3.64 -1.38
C GLU A 160 13.08 4.68 -0.29
N MET A 161 12.78 4.36 0.97
CA MET A 161 13.04 5.22 2.11
C MET A 161 14.50 5.63 2.18
N ARG A 162 15.42 4.67 2.08
CA ARG A 162 16.86 4.95 2.11
C ARG A 162 17.30 5.83 0.94
N ALA A 163 16.74 5.63 -0.25
CA ALA A 163 17.08 6.43 -1.42
C ALA A 163 16.64 7.91 -1.27
N VAL A 164 15.51 8.15 -0.59
CA VAL A 164 14.99 9.50 -0.37
C VAL A 164 15.62 10.19 0.85
N THR A 165 15.79 9.48 1.97
CA THR A 165 16.21 10.07 3.24
C THR A 165 17.69 9.87 3.57
N GLY A 166 18.36 8.93 2.89
CA GLY A 166 19.72 8.52 3.21
C GLY A 166 19.84 7.60 4.43
N VAL A 167 18.73 7.26 5.11
CA VAL A 167 18.71 6.49 6.37
C VAL A 167 18.01 5.14 6.17
N ALA A 168 18.50 4.08 6.81
CA ALA A 168 17.84 2.78 6.77
C ALA A 168 16.67 2.72 7.77
N PRO A 169 15.62 1.92 7.49
CA PRO A 169 14.56 1.69 8.47
C PRO A 169 15.12 1.11 9.77
N GLY A 170 14.68 1.64 10.91
CA GLY A 170 15.17 1.24 12.24
C GLY A 170 16.40 2.00 12.76
N ASP A 171 17.11 2.74 11.90
CA ASP A 171 18.22 3.62 12.30
C ASP A 171 17.72 5.03 12.72
N GLY A 172 16.39 5.20 12.83
CA GLY A 172 15.77 6.41 13.36
C GLY A 172 16.12 6.57 14.84
N SER A 173 17.22 7.27 15.14
CA SER A 173 17.55 7.70 16.48
C SER A 173 16.42 8.60 16.98
N GLY A 174 15.58 8.08 17.88
CA GLY A 174 14.73 8.92 18.71
C GLY A 174 15.64 9.86 19.50
N GLY A 175 15.42 11.16 19.33
CA GLY A 175 16.10 12.19 20.12
C GLY A 175 15.70 12.16 21.58
#